data_AF-A0A967RDT5-F1
#
_entry.id   AF-A0A967RDT5-F1
#
_cell.length_a   1.000
_cell.length_b   1.000
_cell.length_c   1.000
_cell.angle_alpha   90.00
_cell.angle_beta   90.00
_cell.angle_gamma   90.00
#
_symmetry.space_group_name_H-M   'P 1'
#
loop_
_entity.id
_entity.type
_entity.pdbx_description
1 polymer ?
#
loop_
_entity_poly.entity_id
_entity_poly.type
_entity_poly.pdbx_seq_one_letter_code
_entity_poly.pdbx_strand_id
1 'polypeptide(L)'
;MAAVIAFEALEECDLDQWLEEQKARDARGRPIRCAHCGHVVSTADQRVDHAGAHEHRFENPAGLVFRIGCFRHAPGCRCVGEPTLAWTWFPGHAWSVAVCTQCGIHLGWGYGPGATGDAFFGLILDRLAEEM
;
A
#
# COMPACT_ATOMS: atom_id res chain seq x y z
N MET A 1 -13.81 32.86 -8.23
CA MET A 1 -15.08 32.78 -7.47
C MET A 1 -14.71 32.78 -6.00
N ALA A 2 -15.26 33.74 -5.26
CA ALA A 2 -14.76 34.21 -3.98
C ALA A 2 -14.93 33.19 -2.87
N ALA A 3 -13.89 33.04 -2.06
CA ALA A 3 -14.01 32.59 -0.68
C ALA A 3 -14.56 33.78 0.12
N VAL A 4 -15.86 33.75 0.40
CA VAL A 4 -16.46 34.58 1.45
C VAL A 4 -16.96 33.60 2.49
N ILE A 5 -16.29 33.55 3.63
CA ILE A 5 -16.84 32.90 4.81
C ILE A 5 -16.97 34.00 5.87
N ALA A 6 -18.21 34.14 6.33
CA ALA A 6 -18.69 35.15 7.24
C ALA A 6 -17.87 35.19 8.53
N PHE A 7 -17.47 36.40 8.89
CA PHE A 7 -16.83 36.74 10.14
C PHE A 7 -17.94 36.96 11.19
N GLU A 8 -18.33 35.92 11.91
CA GLU A 8 -18.96 36.01 13.25
C GLU A 8 -19.23 34.60 13.80
N ALA A 9 -18.59 34.28 14.93
CA ALA A 9 -18.83 33.12 15.81
C ALA A 9 -18.48 31.70 15.31
N LEU A 10 -17.22 31.48 14.89
CA LEU A 10 -16.64 30.13 14.82
C LEU A 10 -15.67 29.94 15.98
N GLU A 11 -16.15 29.22 16.99
CA GLU A 11 -15.40 28.73 18.14
C GLU A 11 -14.22 27.84 17.68
N GLU A 12 -13.13 27.86 18.45
CA GLU A 12 -11.86 27.18 18.20
C GLU A 12 -11.98 25.68 17.81
N CYS A 13 -13.12 25.04 18.11
CA CYS A 13 -13.48 23.65 17.75
C CYS A 13 -13.60 23.39 16.23
N ASP A 14 -14.02 24.38 15.43
CA ASP A 14 -14.24 24.23 13.98
C ASP A 14 -12.92 24.23 13.19
N LEU A 15 -11.92 25.00 13.66
CA LEU A 15 -10.59 25.05 13.04
C LEU A 15 -9.80 23.76 13.31
N ASP A 16 -9.86 23.23 14.54
CA ASP A 16 -9.18 21.98 14.90
C ASP A 16 -9.74 20.79 14.09
N GLN A 17 -11.06 20.69 13.96
CA GLN A 17 -11.69 19.65 13.15
C GLN A 17 -11.30 19.75 11.67
N TRP A 18 -11.32 20.96 11.11
CA TRP A 18 -10.89 21.18 9.72
C TRP A 18 -9.41 20.85 9.51
N LEU A 19 -8.53 21.22 10.44
CA LEU A 19 -7.11 20.90 10.39
C LEU A 19 -6.87 19.37 10.43
N GLU A 20 -7.59 18.64 11.28
CA GLU A 20 -7.49 17.18 11.34
C GLU A 20 -8.01 16.50 10.07
N GLU A 21 -9.11 16.98 9.50
CA GLU A 21 -9.61 16.48 8.22
C GLU A 21 -8.64 16.74 7.06
N GLN A 22 -8.01 17.92 7.01
CA GLN A 22 -6.98 18.23 6.02
C GLN A 22 -5.74 17.36 6.19
N LYS A 23 -5.20 17.23 7.41
CA LYS A 23 -4.09 16.31 7.70
C LYS A 23 -4.40 14.88 7.28
N ALA A 24 -5.61 14.39 7.56
CA ALA A 24 -6.04 13.05 7.17
C ALA A 24 -6.15 12.89 5.64
N ARG A 25 -6.54 13.94 4.90
CA ARG A 25 -6.56 13.94 3.43
C ARG A 25 -5.15 13.96 2.86
N ASP A 26 -4.28 14.82 3.37
CA ASP A 26 -2.88 14.88 2.96
C ASP A 26 -2.18 13.54 3.24
N ALA A 27 -2.50 12.90 4.37
CA ALA A 27 -1.95 11.62 4.76
C ALA A 27 -2.30 10.48 3.79
N ARG A 28 -3.46 10.52 3.14
CA ARG A 28 -3.93 9.50 2.17
C ARG A 28 -3.07 9.50 0.90
N GLY A 29 -2.71 10.67 0.39
CA GLY A 29 -1.88 10.79 -0.81
C GLY A 29 -0.38 10.59 -0.58
N ARG A 30 0.06 10.30 0.65
CA ARG A 30 1.49 10.22 0.97
C ARG A 30 2.17 9.11 0.17
N PRO A 31 3.30 9.42 -0.50
CA PRO A 31 4.02 8.44 -1.29
C PRO A 31 4.68 7.40 -0.39
N ILE A 32 4.54 6.14 -0.79
CA ILE A 32 5.28 5.01 -0.24
C ILE A 32 6.37 4.69 -1.24
N ARG A 33 7.62 4.67 -0.78
CA ARG A 33 8.81 4.56 -1.63
C ARG A 33 9.51 3.22 -1.44
N CYS A 34 10.27 2.82 -2.44
CA CYS A 34 11.25 1.76 -2.32
C CYS A 34 12.35 2.21 -1.35
N ALA A 35 12.55 1.49 -0.24
CA ALA A 35 13.57 1.84 0.75
C ALA A 35 15.00 1.78 0.20
N HIS A 36 15.22 1.04 -0.89
CA HIS A 36 16.54 0.90 -1.50
C HIS A 36 16.92 2.07 -2.41
N CYS A 37 15.97 2.64 -3.17
CA CYS A 37 16.29 3.66 -4.20
C CYS A 37 15.41 4.92 -4.17
N GLY A 38 14.42 5.00 -3.29
CA GLY A 38 13.52 6.16 -3.17
C GLY A 38 12.43 6.25 -4.24
N HIS A 39 12.39 5.34 -5.22
CA HIS A 39 11.33 5.33 -6.25
C HIS A 39 9.94 5.19 -5.61
N VAL A 40 8.96 5.96 -6.08
CA VAL A 40 7.58 5.85 -5.60
C VAL A 40 7.00 4.51 -6.02
N VAL A 41 6.56 3.71 -5.04
CA VAL A 41 6.00 2.38 -5.24
C VAL A 41 4.48 2.42 -5.26
N SER A 42 3.89 3.12 -4.29
CA SER A 42 2.44 3.25 -4.09
C SER A 42 2.16 4.51 -3.24
N THR A 43 0.94 4.66 -2.75
CA THR A 43 0.50 5.73 -1.85
C THR A 43 -0.32 5.14 -0.70
N ALA A 44 -0.44 5.87 0.41
CA ALA A 44 -1.11 5.36 1.62
C ALA A 44 -2.61 5.05 1.41
N ASP A 45 -3.29 5.74 0.51
CA ASP A 45 -4.70 5.50 0.13
C ASP A 45 -4.90 4.19 -0.65
N GLN A 46 -3.83 3.60 -1.15
CA GLN A 46 -3.89 2.32 -1.86
C GLN A 46 -3.88 1.12 -0.92
N ARG A 47 -3.71 1.32 0.39
CA ARG A 47 -3.83 0.24 1.38
C ARG A 47 -5.22 -0.36 1.33
N VAL A 48 -5.28 -1.69 1.32
CA VAL A 48 -6.52 -2.45 1.35
C VAL A 48 -6.40 -3.60 2.34
N ASP A 49 -7.54 -4.01 2.90
CA ASP A 49 -7.61 -5.20 3.72
C ASP A 49 -7.83 -6.42 2.82
N HIS A 50 -7.04 -7.47 3.03
CA HIS A 50 -7.30 -8.80 2.50
C HIS A 50 -7.35 -9.79 3.67
N ALA A 51 -8.29 -10.74 3.63
CA ALA A 51 -8.52 -11.66 4.76
C ALA A 51 -8.70 -10.95 6.12
N GLY A 52 -9.33 -9.76 6.11
CA GLY A 52 -9.68 -9.00 7.31
C GLY A 52 -8.58 -8.08 7.88
N ALA A 53 -7.43 -7.95 7.21
CA ALA A 53 -6.37 -7.04 7.66
C ALA A 53 -5.55 -6.49 6.48
N HIS A 54 -4.92 -5.33 6.69
CA HIS A 54 -3.95 -4.77 5.75
C HIS A 54 -2.56 -5.41 5.91
N GLU A 55 -2.11 -5.61 7.14
CA GLU A 55 -0.79 -6.16 7.47
C GLU A 55 -0.90 -7.63 7.88
N HIS A 56 0.00 -8.44 7.33
CA HIS A 56 0.13 -9.86 7.66
C HIS A 56 1.59 -10.20 7.96
N ARG A 57 1.78 -11.22 8.80
CA ARG A 57 3.09 -11.83 9.04
C ARG A 57 3.05 -13.27 8.52
N PHE A 58 3.85 -13.55 7.50
CA PHE A 58 3.91 -14.87 6.88
C PHE A 58 5.32 -15.44 6.88
N GLU A 59 5.41 -16.77 6.84
CA GLU A 59 6.65 -17.52 6.69
C GLU A 59 6.62 -18.26 5.35
N ASN A 60 7.72 -18.20 4.60
CA ASN A 60 7.85 -18.97 3.36
C ASN A 60 8.40 -20.38 3.65
N PRO A 61 8.36 -21.32 2.67
CA PRO A 61 8.87 -22.68 2.87
C PRO A 61 10.36 -22.79 3.24
N ALA A 62 11.14 -21.73 3.07
CA ALA A 62 12.55 -21.66 3.47
C ALA A 62 12.75 -21.13 4.91
N GLY A 63 11.67 -20.88 5.66
CA GLY A 63 11.71 -20.36 7.02
C GLY A 63 11.91 -18.85 7.14
N LEU A 64 11.80 -18.10 6.03
CA LEU A 64 11.92 -16.64 6.05
C LEU A 64 10.57 -15.99 6.38
N VAL A 65 10.58 -15.13 7.38
CA VAL A 65 9.39 -14.40 7.84
C VAL A 65 9.34 -13.01 7.20
N PHE A 66 8.18 -12.61 6.72
CA PHE A 66 7.93 -11.31 6.11
C PHE A 66 6.72 -10.61 6.74
N ARG A 67 6.85 -9.29 6.94
CA ARG A 67 5.70 -8.40 7.18
C ARG A 67 5.20 -7.85 5.85
N ILE A 68 3.95 -8.15 5.53
CA ILE A 68 3.34 -7.87 4.23
C ILE A 68 2.20 -6.88 4.40
N GLY A 69 2.27 -5.76 3.70
CA GLY A 69 1.14 -4.83 3.53
C GLY A 69 0.43 -5.07 2.20
N CYS A 70 -0.91 -5.04 2.22
CA CYS A 70 -1.75 -5.23 1.04
C CYS A 70 -2.13 -3.90 0.37
N PHE A 71 -1.87 -3.78 -0.93
CA PHE A 71 -2.11 -2.56 -1.71
C PHE A 71 -2.92 -2.86 -2.98
N ARG A 72 -3.94 -2.04 -3.26
CA ARG A 72 -4.75 -2.13 -4.49
C ARG A 72 -3.91 -1.88 -5.73
N HIS A 73 -3.12 -0.80 -5.71
CA HIS A 73 -2.24 -0.42 -6.81
C HIS A 73 -0.82 -0.13 -6.31
N ALA A 74 0.17 -0.62 -7.06
CA ALA A 74 1.59 -0.34 -6.83
C ALA A 74 2.30 -0.08 -8.17
N PRO A 75 2.09 1.08 -8.82
CA PRO A 75 2.63 1.35 -10.16
C PRO A 75 4.16 1.39 -10.22
N GLY A 76 4.86 1.56 -9.09
CA GLY A 76 6.32 1.44 -9.01
C GLY A 76 6.83 0.00 -8.91
N CYS A 77 5.94 -0.99 -9.03
CA CYS A 77 6.26 -2.41 -9.10
C CYS A 77 5.96 -2.97 -10.49
N ARG A 78 6.75 -3.97 -10.90
CA ARG A 78 6.43 -4.87 -12.02
C ARG A 78 6.53 -6.31 -11.56
N CYS A 79 5.64 -7.17 -12.06
CA CYS A 79 5.68 -8.60 -11.78
C CYS A 79 6.69 -9.30 -12.72
N VAL A 80 7.39 -10.30 -12.19
CA VAL A 80 8.34 -11.14 -12.92
C VAL A 80 8.07 -12.62 -12.67
N GLY A 81 8.21 -13.41 -13.72
CA GLY A 81 7.93 -14.85 -13.71
C GLY A 81 6.45 -15.18 -13.88
N GLU A 82 6.20 -16.46 -14.16
CA GLU A 82 4.85 -17.00 -14.34
C GLU A 82 4.08 -17.00 -13.01
N PRO A 83 2.83 -16.50 -12.96
CA PRO A 83 2.01 -16.57 -11.76
C PRO A 83 1.76 -18.01 -11.31
N THR A 84 1.81 -18.26 -10.01
CA THR A 84 1.61 -19.61 -9.44
C THR A 84 0.78 -19.58 -8.16
N LEU A 85 0.03 -20.66 -7.93
CA LEU A 85 -0.69 -20.89 -6.67
C LEU A 85 0.19 -21.57 -5.61
N ALA A 86 1.39 -22.02 -5.98
CA ALA A 86 2.27 -22.76 -5.09
C ALA A 86 2.60 -21.91 -3.85
N TRP A 87 2.27 -22.42 -2.65
CA TRP A 87 2.48 -21.73 -1.38
C TRP A 87 1.90 -20.31 -1.32
N THR A 88 0.80 -20.04 -2.01
CA THR A 88 0.11 -18.76 -1.88
C THR A 88 -0.36 -18.55 -0.44
N TRP A 89 -0.11 -17.37 0.12
CA TRP A 89 -0.62 -16.98 1.44
C TRP A 89 -2.06 -16.46 1.37
N PHE A 90 -2.54 -16.09 0.17
CA PHE A 90 -3.89 -15.63 -0.08
C PHE A 90 -4.61 -16.66 -0.96
N PRO A 91 -5.43 -17.55 -0.37
CA PRO A 91 -6.06 -18.65 -1.09
C PRO A 91 -6.83 -18.18 -2.33
N GLY A 92 -6.63 -18.87 -3.46
CA GLY A 92 -7.29 -18.54 -4.73
C GLY A 92 -6.59 -17.45 -5.55
N HIS A 93 -5.57 -16.79 -5.02
CA HIS A 93 -4.78 -15.80 -5.76
C HIS A 93 -3.43 -16.38 -6.15
N ALA A 94 -3.18 -16.48 -7.46
CA ALA A 94 -1.87 -16.82 -8.00
C ALA A 94 -0.92 -15.61 -7.86
N TRP A 95 0.33 -15.85 -7.49
CA TRP A 95 1.31 -14.80 -7.26
C TRP A 95 2.49 -14.87 -8.22
N SER A 96 3.03 -13.70 -8.56
CA SER A 96 4.35 -13.52 -9.18
C SER A 96 5.20 -12.62 -8.31
N VAL A 97 6.53 -12.72 -8.42
CA VAL A 97 7.45 -11.83 -7.70
C VAL A 97 7.26 -10.40 -8.21
N ALA A 98 7.06 -9.43 -7.32
CA ALA A 98 7.00 -8.01 -7.63
C ALA A 98 8.35 -7.35 -7.31
N VAL A 99 8.94 -6.70 -8.32
CA VAL A 99 10.20 -5.98 -8.20
C VAL A 99 9.99 -4.48 -8.43
N CYS A 100 10.83 -3.66 -7.81
CA CYS A 100 10.88 -2.23 -8.10
C CYS A 100 11.15 -2.00 -9.59
N THR A 101 10.34 -1.17 -10.25
CA THR A 101 10.52 -0.82 -11.66
C THR A 101 11.83 -0.08 -11.92
N GLN A 102 12.33 0.68 -10.93
CA GLN A 102 13.55 1.47 -11.06
C GLN A 102 14.83 0.66 -10.78
N CYS A 103 14.92 -0.04 -9.65
CA CYS A 103 16.17 -0.71 -9.24
C CYS A 103 16.12 -2.24 -9.30
N GLY A 104 14.96 -2.83 -9.59
CA GLY A 104 14.80 -4.28 -9.70
C GLY A 104 14.85 -5.05 -8.37
N ILE A 105 14.98 -4.38 -7.22
CA ILE A 105 14.95 -5.07 -5.93
C ILE A 105 13.57 -5.73 -5.71
N HIS A 106 13.58 -6.91 -5.10
CA HIS A 106 12.35 -7.61 -4.72
C HIS A 106 11.59 -6.83 -3.64
N LEU A 107 10.40 -6.32 -3.99
CA LEU A 107 9.55 -5.56 -3.08
C LEU A 107 8.38 -6.37 -2.52
N GLY A 108 8.06 -7.53 -3.10
CA GLY A 108 7.03 -8.44 -2.60
C GLY A 108 6.43 -9.25 -3.73
N TRP A 109 5.11 -9.35 -3.76
CA TRP A 109 4.38 -10.20 -4.69
C TRP A 109 3.18 -9.47 -5.28
N GLY A 110 2.93 -9.69 -6.57
CA GLY A 110 1.68 -9.33 -7.22
C GLY A 110 0.75 -10.53 -7.24
N TYR A 111 -0.45 -10.36 -6.72
CA TYR A 111 -1.51 -11.37 -6.66
C TYR A 111 -2.53 -11.09 -7.76
N GLY A 112 -2.71 -12.04 -8.67
CA GLY A 112 -3.75 -11.97 -9.70
C GLY A 112 -5.17 -12.01 -9.10
N PRO A 113 -6.21 -11.75 -9.91
CA PRO A 113 -7.58 -11.83 -9.44
C PRO A 113 -7.90 -13.26 -8.98
N GLY A 114 -8.56 -13.38 -7.83
CA GLY A 114 -9.09 -14.63 -7.32
C GLY A 114 -10.51 -14.88 -7.83
N ALA A 115 -11.14 -15.99 -7.41
CA ALA A 115 -12.50 -16.31 -7.82
C ALA A 115 -13.54 -15.23 -7.44
N THR A 116 -13.29 -14.50 -6.35
CA THR A 116 -14.19 -13.48 -5.80
C THR A 116 -13.47 -12.18 -5.42
N GLY A 117 -12.20 -12.02 -5.79
CA GLY A 117 -11.36 -10.93 -5.31
C GLY A 117 -10.54 -10.29 -6.42
N ASP A 118 -10.38 -8.97 -6.34
CA ASP A 118 -9.56 -8.19 -7.26
C ASP A 118 -8.07 -8.59 -7.17
N ALA A 119 -7.31 -8.24 -8.21
CA ALA A 119 -5.85 -8.28 -8.14
C ALA A 119 -5.33 -7.23 -7.16
N PHE A 120 -4.21 -7.52 -6.51
CA PHE A 120 -3.57 -6.63 -5.54
C PHE A 120 -2.08 -6.94 -5.39
N PHE A 121 -1.38 -6.17 -4.57
CA PHE A 121 0.02 -6.38 -4.23
C PHE A 121 0.19 -6.66 -2.75
N GLY A 122 0.94 -7.70 -2.40
CA GLY A 122 1.46 -7.92 -1.06
C GLY A 122 2.92 -7.49 -1.00
N LEU A 123 3.21 -6.32 -0.44
CA LEU A 123 4.55 -5.74 -0.41
C LEU A 123 5.21 -5.88 0.95
N ILE A 124 6.52 -6.13 0.96
CA ILE A 124 7.31 -6.32 2.18
C ILE A 124 7.54 -4.96 2.81
N LEU A 125 6.90 -4.72 3.96
CA LEU A 125 6.92 -3.42 4.64
C LEU A 125 8.34 -2.97 4.99
N ASP A 126 9.22 -3.91 5.37
CA ASP A 126 10.62 -3.62 5.70
C ASP A 126 11.47 -3.17 4.49
N ARG A 127 10.91 -3.23 3.27
CA ARG A 127 11.54 -2.74 2.03
C ARG A 127 10.87 -1.49 1.48
N LEU A 128 9.92 -0.93 2.22
CA LEU A 128 9.25 0.31 1.90
C LEU A 128 9.69 1.42 2.87
N ALA A 129 9.66 2.65 2.40
CA ALA A 129 9.92 3.84 3.20
C ALA A 129 8.73 4.79 3.07
N GLU A 130 8.30 5.32 4.20
CA GLU A 130 7.30 6.36 4.32
C GLU A 130 8.01 7.59 4.89
N GLU A 131 7.93 8.73 4.21
CA GLU A 131 8.41 9.98 4.79
C GLU A 131 7.52 10.29 6.00
N MET A 132 8.15 10.35 7.18
CA MET A 132 7.52 10.67 8.47
C MET A 132 7.09 12.13 8.52
#